data_AF-A0A1Y5FFJ2-F1
#
_entry.id   AF-A0A1Y5FFJ2-F1
#
_cell.length_a   1.000
_cell.length_b   1.000
_cell.length_c   1.000
_cell.angle_alpha   90.00
_cell.angle_beta   90.00
_cell.angle_gamma   90.00
#
_symmetry.space_group_name_H-M   'P 1'
#
loop_
_entity.id
_entity.type
_entity.pdbx_description
1 polymer ?
#
loop_
_entity_poly.entity_id
_entity_poly.type
_entity_poly.pdbx_seq_one_letter_code
_entity_poly.pdbx_strand_id
1 'polypeptide(L)'
;MKTKLLLLLSFFFLSFSSFSSFDKEDVLKVIKGKYILQTNFSGEIHFVIRSSGKLQVVKTDWYDGDANEQFPATISIEGGDNGMLRGLPVAHLLFSEGSDEQAIDFHLLLTASQYWGNEGAEVRLLSSFSLENDGPNETANIIQTKLTLLKYNKKTKKYVIVK
;
A
#
# COMPACT_ATOMS: atom_id res chain seq x y z
N MET A 1 46.53 31.26 6.53
CA MET A 1 45.58 30.53 7.40
C MET A 1 44.12 30.65 6.97
N LYS A 2 43.66 31.76 6.39
CA LYS A 2 42.24 31.98 6.03
C LYS A 2 41.68 31.05 4.94
N THR A 3 42.49 30.65 3.96
CA THR A 3 42.06 29.77 2.85
C THR A 3 41.85 28.31 3.26
N LYS A 4 42.65 27.79 4.20
CA LYS A 4 42.50 26.41 4.72
C LYS A 4 41.21 26.24 5.54
N LEU A 5 40.84 27.26 6.31
CA LEU A 5 39.59 27.27 7.08
C LEU A 5 38.37 27.32 6.15
N LEU A 6 38.43 28.10 5.08
CA LEU A 6 37.35 28.22 4.09
C LEU A 6 37.10 26.90 3.35
N LEU A 7 38.17 26.21 2.95
CA LEU A 7 38.11 24.88 2.31
C LEU A 7 37.52 23.82 3.24
N LEU A 8 37.89 23.85 4.52
CA LEU A 8 37.35 22.95 5.53
C LEU A 8 35.84 23.18 5.76
N LEU A 9 35.42 24.45 5.79
CA LEU A 9 34.01 24.80 5.91
C LEU A 9 33.20 24.34 4.69
N SER A 10 33.74 24.51 3.47
CA SER A 10 33.05 24.07 2.25
C SER A 10 32.89 22.55 2.15
N PHE A 11 33.86 21.77 2.65
CA PHE A 11 33.75 20.31 2.72
C PHE A 11 32.70 19.84 3.73
N PHE A 12 32.52 20.59 4.82
CA PHE A 12 31.50 20.30 5.83
C PHE A 12 30.07 20.58 5.32
N PHE A 13 29.89 21.61 4.48
CA PHE A 13 28.58 21.90 3.86
C PHE A 13 28.22 20.93 2.73
N LEU A 14 29.20 20.39 2.01
CA LEU A 14 28.97 19.41 0.93
C LEU A 14 28.64 17.99 1.43
N SER A 15 28.87 17.69 2.72
CA SER A 15 28.54 16.41 3.33
C SER A 15 27.09 16.32 3.85
N PHE A 16 26.34 17.43 3.80
CA PHE A 16 24.89 17.46 4.05
C PHE A 16 24.05 17.35 2.77
N SER A 17 24.57 16.69 1.72
CA SER A 17 23.72 16.20 0.63
C SER A 17 22.89 15.02 1.14
N SER A 18 21.90 15.35 1.98
CA SER A 18 20.89 14.43 2.47
C SER A 18 20.18 13.85 1.25
N PHE A 19 20.51 12.60 0.90
CA PHE A 19 19.62 11.77 0.11
C PHE A 19 18.31 11.71 0.89
N SER A 20 17.28 12.39 0.39
CA SER A 20 15.91 12.31 0.90
C SER A 20 15.49 10.83 0.83
N SER A 21 15.66 10.08 1.92
CA SER A 21 15.17 8.71 1.99
C SER A 21 13.65 8.78 2.01
N PHE A 22 13.01 8.15 1.03
CA PHE A 22 11.57 8.06 0.96
C PHE A 22 11.05 7.31 2.21
N ASP A 23 10.30 7.98 3.08
CA ASP A 23 9.91 7.42 4.38
C ASP A 23 8.45 6.89 4.38
N LYS A 24 8.03 6.34 5.53
CA LYS A 24 6.67 5.80 5.69
C LYS A 24 5.59 6.87 5.49
N GLU A 25 5.86 8.11 5.88
CA GLU A 25 4.91 9.21 5.79
C GLU A 25 4.74 9.66 4.35
N ASP A 26 5.81 9.64 3.57
CA ASP A 26 5.80 9.92 2.14
C ASP A 26 5.02 8.85 1.38
N VAL A 27 5.18 7.57 1.72
CA VAL A 27 4.32 6.50 1.16
C VAL A 27 2.88 6.76 1.53
N LEU A 28 2.57 7.02 2.81
CA LEU A 28 1.20 7.27 3.26
C LEU A 28 0.55 8.47 2.52
N LYS A 29 1.30 9.56 2.31
CA LYS A 29 0.84 10.73 1.56
C LYS A 29 0.43 10.38 0.14
N VAL A 30 1.11 9.42 -0.49
CA VAL A 30 0.85 8.98 -1.87
C VAL A 30 -0.27 7.94 -1.92
N ILE A 31 -0.27 6.96 -1.02
CA ILE A 31 -1.26 5.86 -1.04
C ILE A 31 -2.61 6.25 -0.41
N LYS A 32 -2.74 7.34 0.34
CA LYS A 32 -4.05 7.75 0.85
C LYS A 32 -5.05 7.99 -0.30
N GLY A 33 -6.32 7.64 -0.09
CA GLY A 33 -7.35 7.79 -1.12
C GLY A 33 -8.47 6.77 -1.02
N LYS A 34 -9.37 6.82 -2.01
CA LYS A 34 -10.46 5.86 -2.19
C LYS A 34 -10.05 4.81 -3.22
N TYR A 35 -10.41 3.56 -2.98
CA TYR A 35 -10.02 2.41 -3.77
C TYR A 35 -11.17 1.44 -3.98
N ILE A 36 -11.05 0.64 -5.03
CA ILE A 36 -11.87 -0.54 -5.28
C ILE A 36 -10.92 -1.69 -5.54
N LEU A 37 -10.98 -2.74 -4.71
CA LEU A 37 -10.35 -4.02 -4.99
C LEU A 37 -11.39 -4.91 -5.67
N GLN A 38 -11.11 -5.36 -6.88
CA GLN A 38 -11.97 -6.30 -7.59
C GLN A 38 -11.42 -7.71 -7.38
N THR A 39 -12.26 -8.57 -6.82
CA THR A 39 -11.97 -9.96 -6.52
C THR A 39 -12.86 -10.86 -7.38
N ASN A 40 -12.39 -12.07 -7.72
CA ASN A 40 -13.21 -13.02 -8.46
C ASN A 40 -14.21 -13.77 -7.55
N PHE A 41 -14.02 -13.70 -6.24
CA PHE A 41 -14.77 -14.49 -5.25
C PHE A 41 -15.86 -13.66 -4.57
N SER A 42 -15.55 -12.42 -4.24
CA SER A 42 -16.33 -11.58 -3.33
C SER A 42 -16.82 -10.28 -3.97
N GLY A 43 -16.69 -10.17 -5.30
CA GLY A 43 -17.02 -8.97 -6.03
C GLY A 43 -16.07 -7.81 -5.69
N GLU A 44 -16.64 -6.63 -5.46
CA GLU A 44 -15.88 -5.41 -5.19
C GLU A 44 -15.80 -5.04 -3.71
N ILE A 45 -14.58 -4.80 -3.23
CA ILE A 45 -14.32 -4.22 -1.90
C ILE A 45 -13.96 -2.74 -2.08
N HIS A 46 -14.84 -1.84 -1.65
CA HIS A 46 -14.66 -0.40 -1.68
C HIS A 46 -14.08 0.07 -0.35
N PHE A 47 -12.91 0.69 -0.38
CA PHE A 47 -12.21 1.09 0.85
C PHE A 47 -11.50 2.44 0.73
N VAL A 48 -11.13 3.00 1.88
CA VAL A 48 -10.43 4.27 2.01
C VAL A 48 -9.21 4.10 2.91
N ILE A 49 -8.06 4.55 2.41
CA ILE A 49 -6.86 4.76 3.22
C ILE A 49 -6.86 6.22 3.65
N ARG A 50 -7.06 6.48 4.95
CA ARG A 50 -7.11 7.84 5.50
C ARG A 50 -5.71 8.42 5.66
N SER A 51 -5.62 9.75 5.77
CA SER A 51 -4.36 10.44 6.05
C SER A 51 -3.73 10.07 7.39
N SER A 52 -4.50 9.48 8.31
CA SER A 52 -4.01 8.93 9.57
C SER A 52 -3.36 7.55 9.43
N GLY A 53 -3.39 6.93 8.25
CA GLY A 53 -2.96 5.55 8.06
C GLY A 53 -4.04 4.50 8.34
N LYS A 54 -5.22 4.89 8.86
CA LYS A 54 -6.34 3.95 9.07
C LYS A 54 -6.90 3.47 7.73
N LEU A 55 -6.96 2.14 7.55
CA LEU A 55 -7.73 1.47 6.51
C LEU A 55 -9.19 1.36 6.97
N GLN A 56 -10.12 1.73 6.11
CA GLN A 56 -11.55 1.63 6.38
C GLN A 56 -12.26 1.08 5.15
N VAL A 57 -12.95 -0.05 5.31
CA VAL A 57 -13.89 -0.57 4.30
C VAL A 57 -15.17 0.26 4.37
N VAL A 58 -15.72 0.61 3.21
CA VAL A 58 -16.92 1.45 3.06
C VAL A 58 -18.09 0.61 2.54
N LYS A 59 -17.81 -0.30 1.61
CA LYS A 59 -18.78 -1.21 1.02
C LYS A 59 -18.05 -2.47 0.57
N THR A 60 -18.71 -3.62 0.68
CA THR A 60 -18.32 -4.86 0.02
C THR A 60 -19.58 -5.49 -0.57
N ASP A 61 -19.45 -6.22 -1.68
CA ASP A 61 -20.58 -6.94 -2.27
C ASP A 61 -20.91 -8.24 -1.51
N TRP A 62 -20.05 -8.68 -0.57
CA TRP A 62 -20.26 -9.88 0.24
C TRP A 62 -21.32 -9.70 1.35
N TYR A 63 -21.41 -8.50 1.92
CA TYR A 63 -22.36 -8.17 2.98
C TYR A 63 -23.40 -7.20 2.44
N ASP A 64 -24.68 -7.56 2.50
CA ASP A 64 -25.84 -6.77 2.01
C ASP A 64 -26.15 -5.49 2.85
N GLY A 65 -25.12 -4.84 3.40
CA GLY A 65 -25.25 -3.62 4.21
C GLY A 65 -24.06 -2.68 4.07
N ASP A 66 -24.20 -1.44 4.57
CA ASP A 66 -23.07 -0.52 4.74
C ASP A 66 -21.98 -1.26 5.52
N ALA A 67 -20.85 -1.53 4.88
CA ALA A 67 -19.77 -2.29 5.48
C ALA A 67 -19.20 -1.45 6.65
N ASN A 68 -19.74 -1.71 7.84
CA ASN A 68 -19.39 -1.05 9.07
C ASN A 68 -17.96 -1.41 9.49
N GLU A 69 -17.48 -0.74 10.55
CA GLU A 69 -16.13 -0.88 11.15
C GLU A 69 -15.71 -2.31 11.56
N GLN A 70 -16.54 -3.33 11.29
CA GLN A 70 -16.34 -4.73 11.61
C GLN A 70 -15.74 -5.57 10.48
N PHE A 71 -15.65 -5.06 9.24
CA PHE A 71 -14.97 -5.82 8.18
C PHE A 71 -13.49 -6.02 8.57
N PRO A 72 -12.99 -7.27 8.67
CA PRO A 72 -11.60 -7.52 9.04
C PRO A 72 -10.65 -7.01 7.96
N ALA A 73 -10.09 -5.82 8.20
CA ALA A 73 -9.14 -5.19 7.30
C ALA A 73 -8.03 -4.52 8.10
N THR A 74 -6.79 -4.78 7.72
CA THR A 74 -5.61 -4.19 8.36
C THR A 74 -4.65 -3.60 7.33
N ILE A 75 -3.90 -2.60 7.78
CA ILE A 75 -2.81 -2.00 7.01
C ILE A 75 -1.60 -1.88 7.91
N SER A 76 -0.47 -2.37 7.43
CA SER A 76 0.85 -2.13 8.02
C SER A 76 1.73 -1.42 7.00
N ILE A 77 2.58 -0.50 7.46
CA ILE A 77 3.57 0.16 6.60
C ILE A 77 4.95 -0.15 7.18
N GLU A 78 5.72 -0.90 6.43
CA GLU A 78 7.07 -1.32 6.78
C GLU A 78 8.07 -0.56 5.92
N GLY A 79 9.23 -0.23 6.49
CA GLY A 79 10.33 0.42 5.78
C GLY A 79 11.66 -0.10 6.30
N GLY A 80 12.72 0.03 5.50
CA GLY A 80 14.01 -0.61 5.78
C GLY A 80 14.23 -1.88 4.94
N ASP A 81 15.23 -2.68 5.29
CA ASP A 81 15.59 -3.90 4.55
C ASP A 81 14.50 -4.97 4.71
N ASN A 82 13.48 -4.87 3.87
CA ASN A 82 12.28 -5.70 3.86
C ASN A 82 12.40 -6.88 2.90
N GLY A 83 13.60 -7.20 2.39
CA GLY A 83 13.85 -8.33 1.48
C GLY A 83 13.16 -8.23 0.10
N MET A 84 12.28 -7.25 -0.10
CA MET A 84 11.45 -7.13 -1.30
C MET A 84 11.89 -5.99 -2.23
N LEU A 85 12.27 -4.80 -1.71
CA LEU A 85 12.45 -3.59 -2.54
C LEU A 85 13.54 -2.62 -2.07
N ARG A 86 14.77 -3.10 -1.83
CA ARG A 86 15.96 -2.24 -1.64
C ARG A 86 15.76 -1.12 -0.60
N GLY A 87 15.00 -1.35 0.46
CA GLY A 87 14.78 -0.34 1.51
C GLY A 87 13.55 0.56 1.33
N LEU A 88 12.81 0.48 0.20
CA LEU A 88 11.62 1.30 -0.01
C LEU A 88 10.50 0.91 0.97
N PRO A 89 9.78 1.89 1.54
CA PRO A 89 8.64 1.57 2.38
C PRO A 89 7.50 0.95 1.56
N VAL A 90 6.88 -0.08 2.13
CA VAL A 90 5.81 -0.88 1.52
C VAL A 90 4.64 -0.90 2.49
N ALA A 91 3.45 -0.58 1.98
CA ALA A 91 2.21 -0.77 2.67
C ALA A 91 1.64 -2.15 2.33
N HIS A 92 1.43 -2.98 3.33
CA HIS A 92 0.73 -4.25 3.20
C HIS A 92 -0.70 -4.06 3.69
N LEU A 93 -1.66 -4.27 2.80
CA LEU A 93 -3.07 -4.31 3.12
C LEU A 93 -3.53 -5.77 3.13
N LEU A 94 -4.31 -6.11 4.15
CA LEU A 94 -4.94 -7.41 4.31
C LEU A 94 -6.44 -7.20 4.49
N PHE A 95 -7.23 -7.92 3.72
CA PHE A 95 -8.68 -8.04 3.85
C PHE A 95 -8.99 -9.51 4.08
N SER A 96 -9.74 -9.84 5.13
CA SER A 96 -10.09 -11.23 5.43
C SER A 96 -11.60 -11.39 5.40
N GLU A 97 -12.05 -12.42 4.70
CA GLU A 97 -13.46 -12.78 4.56
C GLU A 97 -13.67 -14.27 4.88
N GLY A 98 -14.87 -14.66 5.27
CA GLY A 98 -15.21 -16.04 5.62
C GLY A 98 -15.40 -16.28 7.12
N SER A 99 -15.29 -17.53 7.52
CA SER A 99 -15.46 -18.01 8.90
C SER A 99 -14.17 -18.64 9.44
N ASP A 100 -14.24 -19.13 10.68
CA ASP A 100 -13.21 -19.95 11.31
C ASP A 100 -12.97 -21.29 10.59
N GLU A 101 -13.97 -21.81 9.89
CA GLU A 101 -13.86 -23.04 9.10
C GLU A 101 -13.15 -22.80 7.75
N GLN A 102 -13.47 -21.70 7.07
CA GLN A 102 -12.90 -21.36 5.76
C GLN A 102 -12.83 -19.85 5.59
N ALA A 103 -11.62 -19.33 5.38
CA ALA A 103 -11.38 -17.90 5.19
C ALA A 103 -10.61 -17.62 3.90
N ILE A 104 -10.93 -16.50 3.25
CA ILE A 104 -10.19 -15.97 2.11
C ILE A 104 -9.51 -14.67 2.54
N ASP A 105 -8.18 -14.66 2.45
CA ASP A 105 -7.36 -13.49 2.73
C ASP A 105 -6.88 -12.85 1.42
N PHE A 106 -7.16 -11.57 1.23
CA PHE A 106 -6.65 -10.78 0.13
C PHE A 106 -5.48 -9.91 0.59
N HIS A 107 -4.32 -10.14 -0.02
CA HIS A 107 -3.10 -9.41 0.27
C HIS A 107 -2.79 -8.44 -0.88
N LEU A 108 -2.55 -7.17 -0.55
CA LEU A 108 -2.06 -6.16 -1.48
C LEU A 108 -0.78 -5.53 -0.92
N LEU A 109 0.26 -5.48 -1.74
CA LEU A 109 1.51 -4.78 -1.43
C LEU A 109 1.60 -3.53 -2.29
N LEU A 110 1.56 -2.36 -1.66
CA LEU A 110 1.63 -1.05 -2.31
C LEU A 110 2.92 -0.33 -1.93
N THR A 111 3.46 0.44 -2.87
CA THR A 111 4.50 1.42 -2.57
C THR A 111 4.23 2.71 -3.32
N ALA A 112 5.05 3.71 -3.06
CA ALA A 112 5.09 4.93 -3.84
C ALA A 112 6.34 4.91 -4.71
N SER A 113 6.16 5.18 -6.00
CA SER A 113 7.27 5.39 -6.93
C SER A 113 7.31 6.85 -7.35
N GLN A 114 8.48 7.47 -7.25
CA GLN A 114 8.74 8.77 -7.83
C GLN A 114 9.57 8.58 -9.10
N TYR A 115 9.01 8.94 -10.25
CA TYR A 115 9.77 8.96 -11.50
C TYR A 115 10.79 10.09 -11.43
N TRP A 116 11.95 9.92 -12.05
CA TRP A 116 13.01 10.95 -12.13
C TRP A 116 12.66 12.06 -13.16
N GLY A 117 11.36 12.35 -13.35
CA GLY A 117 10.82 13.43 -14.15
C GLY A 117 9.83 14.25 -13.33
N ASN A 118 9.36 15.38 -13.85
CA ASN A 118 8.38 16.27 -13.18
C ASN A 118 7.00 15.62 -12.92
N GLU A 119 6.85 14.32 -13.17
CA GLU A 119 5.67 13.53 -12.85
C GLU A 119 5.75 13.14 -11.37
N GLY A 120 4.88 13.72 -10.56
CA GLY A 120 4.87 13.52 -9.10
C GLY A 120 4.74 12.05 -8.69
N ALA A 121 4.92 11.77 -7.39
CA ALA A 121 4.89 10.41 -6.87
C ALA A 121 3.54 9.71 -7.14
N GLU A 122 3.62 8.46 -7.62
CA GLU A 122 2.49 7.62 -7.97
C GLU A 122 2.41 6.39 -7.08
N VAL A 123 1.21 5.83 -6.92
CA VAL A 123 1.02 4.54 -6.23
C VAL A 123 1.37 3.42 -7.20
N ARG A 124 2.14 2.46 -6.71
CA ARG A 124 2.49 1.25 -7.45
C ARG A 124 2.03 0.02 -6.70
N LEU A 125 1.37 -0.89 -7.42
CA LEU A 125 1.01 -2.22 -6.92
C LEU A 125 2.17 -3.18 -7.20
N LEU A 126 2.74 -3.71 -6.13
CA LEU A 126 3.92 -4.59 -6.21
C LEU A 126 3.52 -6.04 -6.38
N SER A 127 2.53 -6.44 -5.58
CA SER A 127 1.98 -7.78 -5.59
C SER A 127 0.55 -7.74 -5.09
N SER A 128 -0.27 -8.64 -5.62
CA SER A 128 -1.60 -8.91 -5.13
C SER A 128 -1.90 -10.39 -5.27
N PHE A 129 -2.44 -11.00 -4.22
CA PHE A 129 -2.81 -12.40 -4.21
C PHE A 129 -3.92 -12.65 -3.19
N SER A 130 -4.64 -13.75 -3.36
CA SER A 130 -5.55 -14.26 -2.35
C SER A 130 -5.14 -15.65 -1.90
N LEU A 131 -5.31 -15.89 -0.60
CA LEU A 131 -5.12 -17.16 0.06
C LEU A 131 -6.48 -17.69 0.49
N GLU A 132 -6.69 -18.99 0.32
CA GLU A 132 -7.74 -19.73 1.01
C GLU A 132 -7.11 -20.44 2.21
N ASN A 133 -7.63 -20.17 3.39
CA ASN A 133 -7.26 -20.82 4.64
C ASN A 133 -8.38 -21.79 5.03
N ASP A 134 -8.04 -23.06 5.08
CA ASP A 134 -8.89 -24.13 5.60
C ASP A 134 -8.49 -24.34 7.07
N GLY A 135 -9.31 -23.81 7.98
CA GLY A 135 -9.05 -23.82 9.41
C GLY A 135 -8.92 -25.23 9.99
N PRO A 136 -9.91 -26.13 9.77
CA PRO A 136 -9.88 -27.49 10.25
C PRO A 136 -8.68 -28.32 9.78
N ASN A 137 -8.20 -28.07 8.56
CA ASN A 137 -7.07 -28.82 7.99
C ASN A 137 -5.72 -28.09 8.14
N GLU A 138 -5.69 -26.87 8.71
CA GLU A 138 -4.51 -26.03 8.87
C GLU A 138 -3.73 -25.81 7.56
N THR A 139 -4.44 -25.76 6.42
CA THR A 139 -3.82 -25.55 5.10
C THR A 139 -4.14 -24.17 4.54
N ALA A 140 -3.12 -23.53 3.96
CA ALA A 140 -3.26 -22.26 3.24
C ALA A 140 -2.82 -22.43 1.78
N ASN A 141 -3.72 -22.14 0.85
CA ASN A 141 -3.48 -22.29 -0.59
C ASN A 141 -3.60 -20.94 -1.31
N ILE A 142 -2.66 -20.63 -2.20
CA ILE A 142 -2.80 -19.47 -3.09
C ILE A 142 -3.82 -19.81 -4.16
N ILE A 143 -4.97 -19.13 -4.12
CA ILE A 143 -6.07 -19.37 -5.07
C ILE A 143 -6.07 -18.39 -6.24
N GLN A 144 -5.50 -17.19 -6.06
CA GLN A 144 -5.38 -16.21 -7.13
C GLN A 144 -4.17 -15.31 -6.95
N THR A 145 -3.58 -14.91 -8.07
CA THR A 145 -2.57 -13.85 -8.15
C THR A 145 -3.06 -12.75 -9.09
N LYS A 146 -2.53 -11.53 -8.94
CA LYS A 146 -2.85 -10.36 -9.77
C LYS A 146 -4.32 -9.91 -9.66
N LEU A 147 -4.75 -9.64 -8.44
CA LEU A 147 -6.02 -8.94 -8.18
C LEU A 147 -5.99 -7.54 -8.82
N THR A 148 -7.14 -7.07 -9.31
CA THR A 148 -7.28 -5.74 -9.91
C THR A 148 -7.57 -4.70 -8.85
N LEU A 149 -6.67 -3.74 -8.70
CA LEU A 149 -6.84 -2.61 -7.79
C LEU A 149 -7.10 -1.32 -8.57
N LEU A 150 -8.17 -0.61 -8.23
CA LEU A 150 -8.51 0.69 -8.79
C LEU A 150 -8.36 1.79 -7.73
N LYS A 151 -7.79 2.93 -8.11
CA LYS A 151 -7.71 4.14 -7.27
C LYS A 151 -8.54 5.28 -7.85
N TYR A 152 -9.27 5.99 -7.00
CA TYR A 152 -10.01 7.18 -7.43
C TYR A 152 -9.08 8.35 -7.77
N ASN A 153 -9.11 8.81 -9.01
CA ASN A 153 -8.38 10.00 -9.46
C ASN A 153 -9.29 11.24 -9.37
N LYS A 154 -8.92 12.19 -8.50
CA LYS A 154 -9.70 13.42 -8.28
C LYS A 154 -9.76 14.34 -9.51
N LYS A 155 -8.72 14.36 -10.35
CA LYS A 155 -8.66 15.22 -11.55
C LYS A 155 -9.64 14.73 -12.62
N THR A 156 -9.63 13.42 -12.88
CA THR A 156 -10.47 12.80 -13.91
C THR A 156 -11.85 12.38 -13.40
N LYS A 157 -12.06 12.39 -12.07
CA LYS A 157 -13.26 11.90 -11.37
C LYS A 157 -13.59 10.43 -11.68
N LYS A 158 -12.58 9.62 -12.02
CA LYS A 158 -12.72 8.21 -12.40
C LYS A 158 -11.81 7.33 -11.56
N TYR A 159 -12.21 6.07 -11.41
CA TYR A 159 -11.32 5.03 -10.91
C TYR A 159 -10.36 4.60 -12.02
N VAL A 160 -9.07 4.51 -11.69
CA VAL A 160 -8.00 4.10 -12.61
C VAL A 160 -7.25 2.91 -12.04
N ILE A 161 -6.87 1.97 -12.91
CA ILE A 161 -6.10 0.78 -12.51
C ILE A 161 -4.74 1.21 -11.96
N VAL A 162 -4.42 0.72 -10.76
CA VAL A 162 -3.09 0.81 -10.16
C VAL A 162 -2.24 -0.32 -10.73
N LYS A 163 -1.13 0.03 -11.36
CA LYS A 163 -0.20 -0.90 -12.00
C LYS A 163 0.95 -1.27 -11.09
#